data_AF-A0A1R3KLX8-F1
#
_entry.id   AF-A0A1R3KLX8-F1
#
_cell.length_a   1.000
_cell.length_b   1.000
_cell.length_c   1.000
_cell.angle_alpha   90.00
_cell.angle_beta   90.00
_cell.angle_gamma   90.00
#
_symmetry.space_group_name_H-M   'P 1'
#
loop_
_entity.id
_entity.type
_entity.pdbx_description
1 polymer ?
#
loop_
_entity_poly.entity_id
_entity_poly.type
_entity_poly.pdbx_seq_one_letter_code
_entity_poly.pdbx_strand_id
1 'polypeptide(L)'
;MDNSVKKPLLLSDHGVEPDDYVINKSCFLKSTLKWTLKIVMWVIFIAWVGLIFLYPGELGTELVNKIRHATEGTIFGISGSLFLAFSAPILIIAFLAAAHLIISGEDVFEKRKTTKSPRFRLWTFPVLVDGPFGVVSAAELIGIILVVVFIIWAAYAYTMRNLSFMTEFGSLNVG
;
A
#
# COMPACT_ATOMS: atom_id res chain seq x y z
N MET A 1 54.42 8.51 63.85
CA MET A 1 54.67 8.04 62.49
C MET A 1 53.60 6.99 62.17
N ASP A 2 52.67 7.05 61.22
CA ASP A 2 52.09 8.04 60.30
C ASP A 2 50.74 7.40 59.86
N ASN A 3 49.61 8.04 60.13
CA ASN A 3 48.68 8.65 59.17
C ASN A 3 48.02 7.74 58.10
N SER A 4 46.70 7.53 58.30
CA SER A 4 45.57 7.70 57.36
C SER A 4 45.79 7.52 55.84
N VAL A 5 44.94 6.73 55.18
CA VAL A 5 44.12 7.15 54.01
C VAL A 5 43.08 6.07 53.63
N LYS A 6 41.83 6.40 53.96
CA LYS A 6 40.58 6.27 53.18
C LYS A 6 40.59 5.27 52.01
N LYS A 7 39.80 4.19 52.17
CA LYS A 7 39.22 3.45 51.04
C LYS A 7 38.20 4.38 50.35
N PRO A 8 38.21 4.53 49.02
CA PRO A 8 37.26 5.37 48.33
C PRO A 8 35.86 4.75 48.46
N LEU A 9 34.94 5.58 48.95
CA LEU A 9 33.50 5.39 48.78
C LEU A 9 33.26 5.17 47.29
N LEU A 10 32.94 3.93 46.90
CA LEU A 10 32.33 3.70 45.61
C LEU A 10 31.02 4.47 45.65
N LEU A 11 31.05 5.59 44.91
CA LEU A 11 29.89 6.32 44.46
C LEU A 11 28.87 5.26 44.05
N SER A 12 27.78 5.18 44.78
CA SER A 12 26.55 4.59 44.31
C SER A 12 26.21 5.29 43.01
N ASP A 13 26.64 4.66 41.91
CA ASP A 13 26.07 4.92 40.60
C ASP A 13 24.59 4.67 40.80
N HIS A 14 23.83 5.77 40.91
CA HIS A 14 22.40 5.75 40.64
C HIS A 14 22.30 5.40 39.15
N GLY A 15 22.52 4.13 38.86
CA GLY A 15 21.93 3.46 37.73
C GLY A 15 20.44 3.58 37.98
N VAL A 16 19.88 4.68 37.47
CA VAL A 16 18.47 4.75 37.13
C VAL A 16 18.28 3.57 36.20
N GLU A 17 17.85 2.43 36.76
CA GLU A 17 17.28 1.35 35.97
C GLU A 17 16.30 2.03 35.03
N PRO A 18 16.46 1.91 33.71
CA PRO A 18 15.44 2.41 32.81
C PRO A 18 14.20 1.61 33.12
N ASP A 19 13.27 2.22 33.86
CA ASP A 19 12.07 1.59 34.38
C ASP A 19 11.47 0.70 33.28
N ASP A 20 11.25 -0.58 33.58
CA ASP A 20 10.67 -1.56 32.64
C ASP A 20 9.42 -1.02 31.91
N TYR A 21 8.72 -0.10 32.57
CA TYR A 21 7.62 0.68 32.04
C TYR A 21 7.95 1.51 30.77
N VAL A 22 9.10 2.18 30.73
CA VAL A 22 9.56 3.01 29.60
C VAL A 22 9.95 2.11 28.41
N ILE A 23 10.66 1.02 28.69
CA ILE A 23 11.06 0.04 27.66
C ILE A 23 9.81 -0.58 27.03
N ASN A 24 8.86 -1.03 27.85
CA ASN A 24 7.65 -1.68 27.39
C ASN A 24 6.77 -0.74 26.55
N LYS A 25 6.57 0.53 26.99
CA LYS A 25 5.86 1.54 26.21
C LYS A 25 6.49 1.78 24.83
N SER A 26 7.80 1.91 24.76
CA SER A 26 8.49 2.14 23.47
C SER A 26 8.31 0.97 22.50
N CYS A 27 8.32 -0.27 23.02
CA CYS A 27 8.09 -1.49 22.25
C CYS A 27 6.65 -1.57 21.74
N PHE A 28 5.66 -1.32 22.60
CA PHE A 28 4.25 -1.27 22.23
C PHE A 28 3.96 -0.17 21.20
N LEU A 29 4.52 1.03 21.37
CA LEU A 29 4.36 2.13 20.41
C LEU A 29 4.97 1.78 19.05
N LYS A 30 6.16 1.17 19.02
CA LYS A 30 6.78 0.67 17.77
C LYS A 30 5.91 -0.39 17.10
N SER A 31 5.36 -1.33 17.86
CA SER A 31 4.50 -2.40 17.34
C SER A 31 3.19 -1.84 16.76
N THR A 32 2.52 -0.95 17.51
CA THR A 32 1.29 -0.29 17.06
C THR A 32 1.55 0.55 15.82
N LEU A 33 2.63 1.33 15.79
CA LEU A 33 2.98 2.17 14.64
C LEU A 33 3.19 1.33 13.37
N LYS A 34 3.89 0.19 13.46
CA LYS A 34 4.07 -0.73 12.32
C LYS A 34 2.75 -1.28 11.81
N TRP A 35 1.87 -1.70 12.71
CA TRP A 35 0.56 -2.23 12.35
C TRP A 35 -0.32 -1.14 11.71
N THR A 36 -0.30 0.07 12.27
CA THR A 36 -0.99 1.24 11.71
C THR A 36 -0.49 1.56 10.30
N LEU A 37 0.83 1.64 10.07
CA LEU A 37 1.37 1.88 8.72
C LEU A 37 0.90 0.81 7.74
N LYS A 38 0.90 -0.46 8.16
CA LYS A 38 0.44 -1.57 7.33
C LYS A 38 -1.03 -1.44 6.96
N ILE A 39 -1.88 -1.07 7.91
CA ILE A 39 -3.32 -0.84 7.66
C ILE A 39 -3.50 0.35 6.73
N VAL A 40 -2.84 1.47 6.99
CA VAL A 40 -2.93 2.67 6.15
C VAL A 40 -2.55 2.36 4.70
N MET A 41 -1.44 1.63 4.48
CA MET A 41 -1.04 1.18 3.14
C MET A 41 -2.12 0.32 2.47
N TRP A 42 -2.73 -0.63 3.20
CA TRP A 42 -3.82 -1.46 2.68
C TRP A 42 -5.07 -0.66 2.35
N VAL A 43 -5.45 0.30 3.19
CA VAL A 43 -6.63 1.16 2.97
C VAL A 43 -6.42 2.02 1.72
N ILE A 44 -5.25 2.64 1.57
CA ILE A 44 -4.91 3.44 0.37
C ILE A 44 -4.94 2.55 -0.88
N PHE A 45 -4.37 1.35 -0.80
CA PHE A 45 -4.36 0.41 -1.91
C PHE A 45 -5.76 -0.03 -2.34
N ILE A 46 -6.62 -0.43 -1.38
CA ILE A 46 -8.00 -0.84 -1.67
C ILE A 46 -8.80 0.32 -2.25
N ALA A 47 -8.69 1.51 -1.66
CA ALA A 47 -9.36 2.71 -2.16
C ALA A 47 -8.92 3.04 -3.59
N TRP A 48 -7.62 2.93 -3.88
CA TRP A 48 -7.07 3.18 -5.21
C TRP A 48 -7.51 2.13 -6.25
N VAL A 49 -7.48 0.84 -5.92
CA VAL A 49 -8.00 -0.23 -6.79
C VAL A 49 -9.49 -0.03 -7.04
N GLY A 50 -10.25 0.31 -6.00
CA GLY A 50 -11.67 0.66 -6.11
C GLY A 50 -11.91 1.84 -7.05
N LEU A 51 -11.10 2.89 -6.96
CA LEU A 51 -11.16 4.04 -7.86
C LEU A 51 -10.94 3.62 -9.32
N ILE A 52 -9.94 2.77 -9.60
CA ILE A 52 -9.69 2.25 -10.97
C ILE A 52 -10.89 1.45 -11.47
N PHE A 53 -11.45 0.59 -10.61
CA PHE A 53 -12.61 -0.23 -10.98
C PHE A 53 -13.86 0.62 -11.24
N LEU A 54 -14.04 1.71 -10.49
CA LEU A 54 -15.15 2.64 -10.65
C LEU A 54 -14.93 3.63 -11.80
N TYR A 55 -13.69 3.85 -12.26
CA TYR A 55 -13.35 4.85 -13.27
C TYR A 55 -14.13 4.74 -14.59
N PRO A 56 -14.41 3.53 -15.14
CA PRO A 56 -15.26 3.41 -16.33
C PRO A 56 -16.71 3.87 -16.10
N GLY A 57 -17.17 3.83 -14.85
CA GLY A 57 -18.51 4.28 -14.45
C GLY A 57 -18.59 5.77 -14.15
N GLU A 58 -19.82 6.27 -13.98
CA GLU A 58 -20.11 7.69 -13.73
C GLU A 58 -19.41 8.20 -12.46
N LEU A 59 -19.57 7.48 -11.35
CA LEU A 59 -18.96 7.83 -10.05
C LEU A 59 -17.44 7.99 -10.14
N GLY A 60 -16.74 7.06 -10.79
CA GLY A 60 -15.29 7.14 -10.90
C GLY A 60 -14.85 8.27 -11.82
N THR A 61 -15.55 8.51 -12.92
CA THR A 61 -15.26 9.68 -13.77
C THR A 61 -15.49 11.01 -13.06
N GLU A 62 -16.54 11.12 -12.23
CA GLU A 62 -16.82 12.32 -11.45
C GLU A 62 -15.73 12.57 -10.40
N LEU A 63 -15.30 11.53 -9.68
CA LEU A 63 -14.21 11.62 -8.71
C LEU A 63 -12.90 12.08 -9.35
N VAL A 64 -12.52 11.49 -10.49
CA VAL A 64 -11.31 11.89 -11.21
C VAL A 64 -11.43 13.31 -11.76
N ASN A 65 -12.60 13.70 -12.28
CA ASN A 65 -12.84 15.06 -12.72
C ASN A 65 -12.75 16.06 -11.58
N LYS A 66 -13.23 15.71 -10.38
CA LYS A 66 -13.12 16.56 -9.19
C LYS A 66 -11.66 16.78 -8.78
N ILE A 67 -10.84 15.72 -8.82
CA ILE A 67 -9.38 15.83 -8.60
C ILE A 67 -8.76 16.72 -9.68
N ARG A 68 -9.15 16.51 -10.94
CA ARG A 68 -8.69 17.30 -12.08
C ARG A 68 -8.98 18.79 -11.88
N HIS A 69 -10.22 19.13 -11.55
CA HIS A 69 -10.66 20.49 -11.21
C HIS A 69 -9.89 21.09 -10.03
N ALA A 70 -9.63 20.30 -8.98
CA ALA A 70 -8.82 20.77 -7.85
C ALA A 70 -7.36 21.11 -8.23
N THR A 71 -6.86 20.51 -9.31
CA THR A 71 -5.53 20.78 -9.87
C THR A 71 -5.55 21.69 -11.11
N GLU A 72 -6.70 22.21 -11.52
CA GLU A 72 -6.79 23.20 -12.61
C GLU A 72 -6.00 24.47 -12.24
N GLY A 73 -5.30 25.04 -13.21
CA GLY A 73 -4.44 26.21 -13.00
C GLY A 73 -3.07 25.92 -12.37
N THR A 74 -2.79 24.66 -12.00
CA THR A 74 -1.43 24.24 -11.61
C THR A 74 -0.57 23.92 -12.83
N ILE A 75 0.76 23.81 -12.63
CA ILE A 75 1.71 23.43 -13.69
C ILE A 75 1.51 22.01 -14.23
N PHE A 76 0.68 21.18 -13.59
CA PHE A 76 0.48 19.78 -13.97
C PHE A 76 -0.39 19.60 -15.22
N GLY A 77 -1.25 20.57 -15.54
CA GLY A 77 -2.19 20.46 -16.65
C GLY A 77 -3.07 19.21 -16.59
N ILE A 78 -3.70 18.85 -17.71
CA ILE A 78 -4.62 17.71 -17.77
C ILE A 78 -3.86 16.38 -17.60
N SER A 79 -2.78 16.20 -18.35
CA SER A 79 -2.01 14.95 -18.35
C SER A 79 -1.33 14.69 -17.02
N GLY A 80 -0.71 15.72 -16.42
CA GLY A 80 -0.07 15.59 -15.12
C GLY A 80 -1.07 15.38 -13.98
N SER A 81 -2.27 15.98 -14.06
CA SER A 81 -3.34 15.71 -13.09
C SER A 81 -3.81 14.25 -13.14
N LEU A 82 -4.02 13.70 -14.34
CA LEU A 82 -4.39 12.30 -14.52
C LEU A 82 -3.28 11.37 -14.03
N PHE A 83 -2.02 11.68 -14.37
CA PHE A 83 -0.86 10.98 -13.85
C PHE A 83 -0.85 11.00 -12.32
N LEU A 84 -1.08 12.14 -11.68
CA LEU A 84 -1.10 12.26 -10.23
C LEU A 84 -2.26 11.48 -9.61
N ALA A 85 -3.46 11.55 -10.19
CA ALA A 85 -4.63 10.81 -9.72
C ALA A 85 -4.39 9.29 -9.67
N PHE A 86 -3.69 8.73 -10.65
CA PHE A 86 -3.42 7.30 -10.71
C PHE A 86 -2.08 6.88 -10.07
N SER A 87 -1.07 7.75 -10.03
CA SER A 87 0.26 7.40 -9.50
C SER A 87 0.51 7.85 -8.06
N ALA A 88 -0.13 8.94 -7.59
CA ALA A 88 0.10 9.46 -6.24
C ALA A 88 -0.20 8.42 -5.15
N PRO A 89 -1.27 7.60 -5.23
CA PRO A 89 -1.51 6.56 -4.23
C PRO A 89 -0.38 5.51 -4.18
N ILE A 90 0.19 5.14 -5.33
CA ILE A 90 1.35 4.24 -5.40
C ILE A 90 2.58 4.89 -4.77
N LEU A 91 2.85 6.16 -5.08
CA LEU A 91 3.98 6.91 -4.52
C LEU A 91 3.86 7.06 -2.99
N ILE A 92 2.66 7.36 -2.49
CA ILE A 92 2.38 7.44 -1.05
C ILE A 92 2.67 6.09 -0.39
N ILE A 93 2.16 4.98 -0.96
CA ILE A 93 2.44 3.63 -0.42
C ILE A 93 3.94 3.33 -0.45
N ALA A 94 4.66 3.69 -1.52
CA ALA A 94 6.10 3.48 -1.61
C ALA A 94 6.86 4.24 -0.50
N PHE A 95 6.50 5.50 -0.25
CA PHE A 95 7.10 6.28 0.82
C PHE A 95 6.77 5.71 2.21
N LEU A 96 5.51 5.32 2.44
CA LEU A 96 5.08 4.65 3.68
C LEU A 96 5.81 3.32 3.89
N ALA A 97 6.01 2.54 2.83
CA ALA A 97 6.72 1.27 2.89
C ALA A 97 8.20 1.48 3.24
N ALA A 98 8.84 2.50 2.66
CA ALA A 98 10.22 2.89 3.01
C ALA A 98 10.31 3.32 4.48
N ALA A 99 9.39 4.16 4.95
CA ALA A 99 9.32 4.56 6.36
C ALA A 99 9.10 3.35 7.30
N HIS A 100 8.18 2.44 6.93
CA HIS A 100 7.94 1.20 7.66
C HIS A 100 9.18 0.33 7.75
N LEU A 101 9.98 0.24 6.67
CA LEU A 101 11.22 -0.54 6.64
C LEU A 101 12.26 0.04 7.60
N ILE A 102 12.45 1.36 7.63
CA ILE A 102 13.38 2.04 8.54
C ILE A 102 12.98 1.78 10.00
N ILE A 103 11.69 1.85 10.32
CA ILE A 103 11.17 1.60 11.68
C ILE A 103 11.28 0.11 12.08
N SER A 104 11.35 -0.81 11.11
CA SER A 104 11.40 -2.26 11.33
C SER A 104 12.79 -2.89 11.19
N GLY A 105 13.84 -2.08 11.10
CA GLY A 105 15.19 -2.49 10.70
C GLY A 105 15.86 -3.59 11.53
N GLU A 106 15.39 -3.91 12.73
CA GLU A 106 15.95 -4.98 13.57
C GLU A 106 15.15 -6.30 13.46
N ASP A 107 13.83 -6.20 13.58
CA ASP A 107 12.91 -7.34 13.68
C ASP A 107 12.63 -8.07 12.35
N VAL A 108 12.84 -7.41 11.19
CA VAL A 108 12.74 -8.06 9.87
C VAL A 108 13.99 -8.89 9.54
N PHE A 109 15.17 -8.46 10.01
CA PHE A 109 16.44 -9.13 9.74
C PHE A 109 16.65 -10.34 10.66
N GLU A 110 16.25 -10.27 11.93
CA GLU A 110 16.31 -11.43 12.84
C GLU A 110 15.33 -12.54 12.45
N LYS A 111 14.09 -12.21 12.07
CA LYS A 111 13.11 -13.21 11.60
C LYS A 111 13.56 -13.97 10.35
N ARG A 112 14.40 -13.37 9.49
CA ARG A 112 14.97 -14.06 8.33
C ARG A 112 16.07 -15.06 8.67
N LYS A 113 16.76 -14.90 9.80
CA LYS A 113 17.87 -15.80 10.19
C LYS A 113 17.39 -17.08 10.89
N THR A 114 16.18 -17.12 11.45
CA THR A 114 15.72 -18.23 12.31
C THR A 114 14.76 -19.23 11.65
N THR A 115 14.24 -18.98 10.45
CA THR A 115 13.28 -19.89 9.81
C THR A 115 13.94 -20.81 8.78
N LYS A 116 14.67 -21.84 9.25
CA LYS A 116 15.06 -23.00 8.42
C LYS A 116 13.91 -23.99 8.27
N SER A 117 12.81 -23.57 7.65
CA SER A 117 11.75 -24.49 7.20
C SER A 117 11.40 -24.12 5.76
N PRO A 118 11.55 -25.04 4.79
CA PRO A 118 11.03 -24.84 3.45
C PRO A 118 9.51 -24.92 3.56
N ARG A 119 8.90 -23.81 3.95
CA ARG A 119 7.45 -23.71 4.03
C ARG A 119 6.97 -23.66 2.59
N PHE A 120 6.48 -24.79 2.07
CA PHE A 120 5.87 -24.88 0.75
C PHE A 120 4.95 -23.68 0.55
N ARG A 121 5.40 -22.77 -0.30
CA ARG A 121 4.79 -21.49 -0.54
C ARG A 121 3.66 -21.78 -1.51
N LEU A 122 2.44 -21.93 -1.00
CA LEU A 122 1.23 -22.07 -1.85
C LEU A 122 1.08 -20.93 -2.89
N TRP A 123 1.82 -19.82 -2.73
CA TRP A 123 1.99 -18.77 -3.73
C TRP A 123 2.71 -19.26 -5.01
N THR A 124 3.73 -20.11 -4.90
CA THR A 124 4.45 -20.67 -6.06
C THR A 124 4.01 -22.09 -6.39
N PHE A 125 2.83 -22.53 -5.93
CA PHE A 125 2.26 -23.77 -6.44
C PHE A 125 1.97 -23.55 -7.94
N PRO A 126 2.66 -24.24 -8.85
CA PRO A 126 2.38 -24.13 -10.28
C PRO A 126 0.98 -24.72 -10.49
N VAL A 127 0.01 -23.87 -10.80
CA VAL A 127 -1.37 -24.30 -11.07
C VAL A 127 -1.51 -24.80 -12.51
N LEU A 128 -0.58 -24.41 -13.40
CA LEU A 128 -0.48 -24.94 -14.75
C LEU A 128 0.86 -25.67 -14.94
N VAL A 129 0.69 -26.98 -15.16
CA VAL A 129 1.68 -28.04 -15.41
C VAL A 129 2.65 -27.74 -16.55
N ASP A 130 3.83 -28.38 -16.50
CA ASP A 130 4.90 -28.40 -17.53
C ASP A 130 4.38 -28.43 -18.99
N GLY A 131 4.09 -27.25 -19.56
CA GLY A 131 3.62 -27.05 -20.92
C GLY A 131 4.31 -25.83 -21.57
N PRO A 132 4.15 -25.60 -22.89
CA PRO A 132 4.97 -24.68 -23.69
C PRO A 132 4.96 -23.20 -23.24
N PHE A 133 4.08 -22.83 -22.31
CA PHE A 133 3.95 -21.47 -21.75
C PHE A 133 4.65 -21.28 -20.39
N GLY A 134 5.38 -22.29 -19.89
CA GLY A 134 6.10 -22.20 -18.62
C GLY A 134 5.19 -22.22 -17.38
N VAL A 135 5.81 -22.35 -16.21
CA VAL A 135 5.12 -22.45 -14.92
C VAL A 135 4.38 -21.14 -14.58
N VAL A 136 3.09 -21.07 -14.89
CA VAL A 136 2.22 -19.99 -14.41
C VAL A 136 1.82 -20.27 -12.96
N SER A 137 2.22 -19.39 -12.06
CA SER A 137 1.79 -19.38 -10.66
C SER A 137 0.28 -19.18 -10.56
N ALA A 138 -0.36 -19.77 -9.53
CA ALA A 138 -1.76 -19.50 -9.18
C ALA A 138 -2.08 -17.98 -9.10
N ALA A 139 -1.13 -17.19 -8.60
CA ALA A 139 -1.30 -15.75 -8.46
C ALA A 139 -1.32 -15.02 -9.81
N GLU A 140 -0.52 -15.49 -10.77
CA GLU A 140 -0.50 -14.94 -12.13
C GLU A 140 -1.80 -15.24 -12.87
N LEU A 141 -2.32 -16.47 -12.72
CA LEU A 141 -3.63 -16.83 -13.26
C LEU A 141 -4.76 -15.98 -12.67
N ILE A 142 -4.75 -15.78 -11.34
CA ILE A 142 -5.70 -14.85 -10.68
C ILE A 142 -5.59 -13.45 -11.26
N GLY A 143 -4.36 -12.96 -11.46
CA GLY A 143 -4.10 -11.63 -12.00
C GLY A 143 -4.66 -11.48 -13.41
N ILE A 144 -4.39 -12.46 -14.29
CA ILE A 144 -4.90 -12.46 -15.67
C ILE A 144 -6.44 -12.48 -15.68
N ILE A 145 -7.06 -13.34 -14.89
CA ILE A 145 -8.53 -13.42 -14.81
C ILE A 145 -9.12 -12.08 -14.34
N LEU A 146 -8.54 -11.46 -13.30
CA LEU A 146 -8.98 -10.16 -12.81
C LEU A 146 -8.85 -9.07 -13.88
N VAL A 147 -7.76 -9.07 -14.66
CA VAL A 147 -7.58 -8.12 -15.77
C VAL A 147 -8.64 -8.33 -16.86
N VAL A 148 -8.90 -9.57 -17.26
CA VAL A 148 -9.93 -9.88 -18.28
C VAL A 148 -11.32 -9.44 -17.80
N VAL A 149 -11.68 -9.75 -16.56
CA VAL A 149 -12.95 -9.31 -15.97
C VAL A 149 -13.04 -7.79 -15.95
N PHE A 150 -11.95 -7.10 -15.57
CA PHE A 150 -11.91 -5.64 -15.58
C PHE A 150 -12.09 -5.05 -16.98
N ILE A 151 -11.46 -5.64 -18.01
CA ILE A 151 -11.62 -5.20 -19.41
C ILE A 151 -13.08 -5.34 -19.85
N ILE A 152 -13.72 -6.48 -19.57
CA ILE A 152 -15.13 -6.72 -19.91
C ILE A 152 -16.02 -5.70 -19.19
N TRP A 153 -15.78 -5.47 -17.90
CA TRP A 153 -16.50 -4.47 -17.11
C TRP A 153 -16.35 -3.06 -17.71
N ALA A 154 -15.12 -2.64 -18.01
CA ALA A 154 -14.85 -1.34 -18.59
C ALA A 154 -15.54 -1.18 -19.95
N ALA A 155 -15.45 -2.19 -20.82
CA ALA A 155 -16.13 -2.20 -22.12
C ALA A 155 -17.64 -2.04 -21.95
N TYR A 156 -18.25 -2.83 -21.05
CA TYR A 156 -19.68 -2.71 -20.75
C TYR A 156 -20.08 -1.31 -20.29
N ALA A 157 -19.35 -0.75 -19.31
CA ALA A 157 -19.63 0.57 -18.77
C ALA A 157 -19.51 1.69 -19.83
N TYR A 158 -18.44 1.67 -20.63
CA TYR A 158 -18.26 2.64 -21.71
C TYR A 158 -19.30 2.47 -22.82
N THR A 159 -19.65 1.25 -23.20
CA THR A 159 -20.71 1.00 -24.19
C THR A 159 -22.05 1.55 -23.71
N MET A 160 -22.43 1.27 -22.46
CA MET A 160 -23.69 1.76 -21.91
C MET A 160 -23.74 3.30 -21.87
N ARG A 161 -22.64 3.93 -21.48
CA ARG A 161 -22.51 5.40 -21.47
C ARG A 161 -22.60 6.01 -22.86
N ASN A 162 -21.99 5.38 -23.86
CA ASN A 162 -22.07 5.88 -25.23
C ASN A 162 -23.50 5.75 -25.79
N LEU A 163 -24.20 4.64 -25.48
CA LEU A 163 -25.58 4.44 -25.87
C LEU A 163 -26.53 5.46 -25.21
N SER A 164 -26.32 5.80 -23.94
CA SER A 164 -27.12 6.81 -23.26
C SER A 164 -26.97 8.18 -23.93
N PHE A 165 -25.74 8.59 -24.26
CA PHE A 165 -25.50 9.83 -25.00
C PHE A 165 -26.19 9.82 -26.37
N MET A 166 -26.08 8.74 -27.15
CA MET A 166 -26.73 8.66 -28.46
C MET A 166 -28.26 8.74 -28.38
N THR A 167 -28.85 8.13 -27.35
CA THR A 167 -30.30 8.17 -27.12
C THR A 167 -30.77 9.58 -26.77
N GLU A 168 -30.01 10.27 -25.90
CA GLU A 168 -30.28 11.66 -25.51
C GLU A 168 -30.21 12.61 -26.73
N PHE A 169 -29.15 12.54 -27.53
CA PHE A 169 -29.02 13.32 -28.76
C PHE A 169 -30.12 13.03 -29.78
N GLY A 170 -30.51 11.76 -29.91
CA GLY A 170 -31.64 11.37 -30.77
C GLY A 170 -32.93 12.04 -30.32
N SER A 171 -33.24 12.00 -29.02
CA SER A 171 -34.47 12.58 -28.46
C SER A 171 -34.56 14.11 -28.57
N LEU A 172 -33.42 14.82 -28.52
CA LEU A 172 -33.36 16.28 -28.66
C LEU A 172 -33.57 16.76 -30.11
N ASN A 173 -33.34 15.90 -31.11
CA ASN A 173 -33.44 16.26 -32.53
C ASN A 173 -34.81 15.92 -33.16
N VAL A 174 -35.72 15.28 -32.41
CA VAL A 174 -37.11 15.01 -32.82
C VAL A 174 -38.16 15.82 -32.03
N GLY A 175 -37.71 16.73 -31.15
CA GLY A 175 -38.57 17.64 -30.36
C GLY A 175 -38.71 19.03 -30.98
#